data_AF-I7KWR7-F1
#
_entry.id   AF-I7KWR7-F1
#
_cell.length_a   1.000
_cell.length_b   1.000
_cell.length_c   1.000
_cell.angle_alpha   90.00
_cell.angle_beta   90.00
_cell.angle_gamma   90.00
#
_symmetry.space_group_name_H-M   'P 1'
#
loop_
_entity.id
_entity.type
_entity.pdbx_description
1 polymer ?
#
loop_
_entity_poly.entity_id
_entity_poly.type
_entity_poly.pdbx_seq_one_letter_code
_entity_poly.pdbx_strand_id
1 'polypeptide(L)' 'MCDTLVALKSWTKNGAVIFGKNSDREKDEPHVIIRVPRKKHSKDEKVKCTYIEIPHKKL' A
#
# COMPACT_ATOMS: atom_id res chain seq x y z
N MET A 1 15.07 -9.72 4.49
CA MET A 1 14.90 -9.87 3.04
C MET A 1 13.43 -10.09 2.77
N CYS A 2 12.74 -9.13 2.17
CA CYS A 2 11.31 -9.23 1.94
C CYS A 2 11.01 -9.79 0.55
N ASP A 3 10.05 -10.71 0.47
CA ASP A 3 9.61 -11.33 -0.76
C ASP A 3 8.37 -10.61 -1.31
N THR A 4 8.08 -10.85 -2.58
CA THR A 4 6.88 -10.34 -3.24
C THR A 4 6.38 -11.39 -4.20
N LEU A 5 5.08 -11.65 -4.15
CA LEU A 5 4.41 -12.65 -4.96
C LEU A 5 3.19 -12.05 -5.65
N VAL A 6 3.00 -12.43 -6.91
CA VAL A 6 1.82 -12.09 -7.69
C VAL A 6 1.29 -13.35 -8.35
N ALA A 7 0.01 -13.66 -8.13
CA ALA A 7 -0.73 -14.62 -8.94
C ALA A 7 -1.75 -13.85 -9.79
N LEU A 8 -1.57 -13.90 -11.10
CA LEU A 8 -2.49 -13.27 -12.05
C LEU A 8 -3.77 -14.08 -12.20
N LYS A 9 -4.80 -13.50 -12.82
CA LYS A 9 -6.13 -14.13 -12.94
C LYS A 9 -6.08 -15.54 -13.52
N SER A 10 -5.22 -15.80 -14.50
CA SER A 10 -5.06 -17.11 -15.12
C SER A 10 -4.43 -18.18 -14.22
N TRP A 11 -3.92 -17.78 -13.05
CA TRP A 11 -3.20 -18.64 -12.11
C TRP A 11 -4.02 -18.97 -10.86
N THR A 12 -5.20 -18.37 -10.70
CA THR A 12 -6.05 -18.59 -9.52
C THR A 12 -7.37 -19.25 -9.92
N LYS A 13 -7.83 -20.20 -9.09
CA LYS A 13 -9.04 -21.00 -9.38
C LYS A 13 -10.30 -20.15 -9.61
N ASN A 14 -10.39 -19.00 -8.96
CA ASN A 14 -11.54 -18.10 -9.05
C ASN A 14 -11.27 -16.84 -9.90
N GLY A 15 -10.12 -16.74 -10.57
CA GLY A 15 -9.77 -15.59 -11.40
C GLY A 15 -9.42 -14.32 -10.61
N ALA A 16 -9.26 -14.39 -9.28
CA ALA A 16 -8.79 -13.27 -8.48
C ALA A 16 -7.30 -12.97 -8.76
N VAL A 17 -6.89 -11.70 -8.70
CA VAL A 17 -5.47 -11.35 -8.63
C VAL A 17 -5.06 -11.38 -7.16
N ILE A 18 -4.03 -12.15 -6.83
CA ILE A 18 -3.45 -12.20 -5.48
C ILE A 18 -2.13 -11.44 -5.51
N PHE A 19 -2.02 -10.41 -4.69
CA PHE A 19 -0.78 -9.70 -4.42
C PHE A 19 -0.36 -9.96 -2.98
N GLY A 20 0.83 -10.52 -2.79
CA GLY A 20 1.39 -10.84 -1.48
C GLY A 20 2.74 -10.17 -1.29
N LYS A 21 2.95 -9.57 -0.12
CA LYS A 21 4.24 -9.06 0.30
C LYS A 21 4.39 -9.34 1.79
N ASN A 22 5.44 -10.06 2.18
CA ASN A 22 5.82 -10.14 3.58
C ASN A 22 6.61 -8.89 3.97
N SER A 23 6.38 -8.43 5.19
CA SER A 23 7.25 -7.47 5.86
C SER A 23 8.24 -8.27 6.70
N ASP A 24 9.53 -8.03 6.53
CA ASP A 24 10.48 -8.41 7.59
C ASP A 24 10.17 -7.55 8.79
N ARG A 25 10.10 -8.17 9.96
CA ARG A 25 9.79 -7.49 11.20
C ARG A 25 10.70 -8.00 12.29
N GLU A 26 10.98 -7.12 13.25
CA GLU A 26 11.65 -7.53 14.46
C GLU A 26 10.77 -8.52 15.23
N LYS A 27 11.41 -9.36 16.05
CA LYS A 27 10.69 -10.29 16.91
C LYS A 27 9.73 -9.49 17.80
N ASP A 28 8.50 -9.98 17.90
CA ASP A 28 7.42 -9.41 18.73
C ASP A 28 6.86 -8.05 18.26
N GLU A 29 7.18 -7.58 17.05
CA GLU A 29 6.59 -6.35 16.50
C GLU A 29 5.11 -6.56 16.08
N PRO A 30 4.15 -5.78 16.61
CA PRO A 30 2.72 -6.02 16.36
C PRO A 30 2.28 -5.60 14.95
N HIS A 31 1.42 -6.42 14.33
CA HIS A 31 0.79 -6.08 13.05
C HIS A 31 -0.51 -5.28 13.24
N VAL A 32 -0.36 -3.98 13.43
CA VAL A 32 -1.50 -3.06 13.62
C VAL A 32 -2.17 -2.78 12.27
N ILE A 33 -3.49 -2.98 12.20
CA ILE A 33 -4.31 -2.61 11.05
C ILE A 33 -5.07 -1.33 11.38
N ILE A 34 -4.90 -0.30 10.56
CA ILE A 34 -5.65 0.95 10.66
C ILE A 34 -6.43 1.23 9.38
N ARG A 35 -7.61 1.81 9.51
CA ARG A 35 -8.41 2.29 8.37
C ARG A 35 -8.30 3.82 8.29
N VAL A 36 -7.59 4.31 7.28
CA VAL A 36 -7.49 5.75 7.02
C VAL A 36 -8.54 6.14 5.96
N PRO A 37 -9.51 7.02 6.27
CA PRO A 37 -10.51 7.45 5.30
C PRO A 37 -9.89 8.29 4.18
N ARG A 38 -10.53 8.28 3.01
CA ARG A 38 -10.14 9.14 1.88
C ARG A 38 -10.17 10.60 2.31
N LYS A 39 -9.08 11.33 2.07
CA LYS A 39 -9.01 12.78 2.19
C LYS A 39 -9.21 13.44 0.82
N LYS A 40 -9.81 14.64 0.83
CA LYS A 40 -9.88 15.50 -0.36
C LYS A 40 -8.77 16.54 -0.23
N HIS A 41 -8.02 16.74 -1.31
CA HIS A 41 -6.95 17.72 -1.40
C HIS A 41 -7.26 18.68 -2.54
N SER A 42 -6.88 19.95 -2.37
CA SER A 42 -7.00 20.94 -3.45
C SER A 42 -5.93 20.73 -4.53
N LYS A 43 -6.14 21.29 -5.72
CA LYS A 43 -5.31 21.03 -6.91
C LYS A 43 -3.83 21.43 -6.73
N ASP A 44 -3.59 22.45 -5.92
CA ASP A 44 -2.26 23.02 -5.68
C ASP A 44 -1.74 22.69 -4.28
N GLU A 45 -2.43 21.80 -3.57
CA GLU A 45 -2.04 21.38 -2.23
C GLU A 45 -0.79 20.51 -2.28
N LYS A 46 0.13 20.76 -1.34
CA LYS A 46 1.21 19.82 -1.04
C LYS A 46 0.71 18.80 -0.03
N VAL A 47 0.94 17.53 -0.31
CA VAL A 47 0.62 16.42 0.59
C VAL A 47 1.87 16.04 1.38
N LYS A 48 1.78 16.08 2.71
CA LYS A 48 2.84 15.58 3.59
C LYS A 48 2.82 14.05 3.63
N CYS A 49 3.89 13.45 3.13
CA CYS A 49 4.25 12.05 3.38
C CYS A 49 5.07 11.95 4.66
N THR A 50 5.50 10.74 5.03
CA THR A 50 6.28 10.50 6.26
C THR A 50 7.46 11.45 6.42
N TYR A 51 8.23 11.67 5.35
CA TYR A 51 9.45 12.50 5.41
C TYR A 51 9.47 13.66 4.41
N ILE A 52 8.69 13.57 3.32
CA ILE A 52 8.71 14.54 2.21
C ILE A 52 7.33 15.17 2.00
N GLU A 53 7.28 16.28 1.27
CA GLU A 53 6.05 16.84 0.73
C GLU A 53 6.04 16.67 -0.79
N ILE A 54 4.91 16.25 -1.35
CA ILE A 54 4.74 16.09 -2.79
C ILE A 54 3.57 16.93 -3.30
N PRO A 55 3.62 17.45 -4.54
CA PRO A 55 2.47 18.12 -5.14
C PRO A 55 1.33 17.11 -5.37
N HIS A 56 0.09 17.49 -5.04
CA HIS A 56 -1.08 16.70 -5.38
C HIS A 56 -1.37 16.79 -6.90
N LYS A 57 -1.01 15.77 -7.68
CA LYS A 57 -1.44 15.65 -9.09
C LYS A 57 -2.64 14.72 -9.20
N LYS A 58 -3.66 15.13 -9.97
CA LYS A 58 -4.70 14.21 -10.45
C LYS A 58 -4.04 13.19 -11.40
N LEU A 59 -4.35 11.90 -11.19
CA LEU A 59 -4.24 10.86 -12.22
C LEU A 59 -5.24 11.18 -13.35
#